data_AF-A0A845QZK4-F1
#
_entry.id   AF-A0A845QZK4-F1
#
_cell.length_a   1.000
_cell.length_b   1.000
_cell.length_c   1.000
_cell.angle_alpha   90.00
_cell.angle_beta   90.00
_cell.angle_gamma   90.00
#
_symmetry.space_group_name_H-M   'P 1'
#
loop_
_entity.id
_entity.type
_entity.pdbx_description
1 polymer ?
#
loop_
_entity_poly.entity_id
_entity_poly.type
_entity_poly.pdbx_seq_one_letter_code
_entity_poly.pdbx_strand_id
1 'polypeptide(L)'
;MTVLERLKLELNNKEYFTNAEYKVYLEENNLVDTDVYIKISMQRDLLYTVTDILESVANDVDLMRKVETEFSTTSEAIRFLNDRIDRIRNRILNIPETEELSTNVSLLFTRG
;
A
#
# COMPACT_ATOMS: atom_id res chain seq x y z
N MET A 1 6.53 2.89 -14.60
CA MET A 1 5.33 2.69 -13.76
C MET A 1 5.43 3.66 -12.61
N THR A 2 4.46 4.55 -12.47
CA THR A 2 4.38 5.50 -11.37
C THR A 2 3.89 4.83 -10.09
N VAL A 3 4.02 5.50 -8.95
CA VAL A 3 3.45 5.03 -7.69
C VAL A 3 1.92 4.88 -7.79
N LEU A 4 1.23 5.84 -8.43
CA LEU A 4 -0.23 5.74 -8.64
C LEU A 4 -0.62 4.52 -9.48
N GLU A 5 0.09 4.28 -10.59
CA GLU A 5 -0.13 3.09 -11.43
C GLU A 5 0.10 1.81 -10.63
N ARG A 6 1.14 1.80 -9.78
CA ARG A 6 1.44 0.65 -8.92
C ARG A 6 0.35 0.42 -7.87
N LEU A 7 -0.15 1.49 -7.24
CA LEU A 7 -1.25 1.42 -6.26
C LEU A 7 -2.48 0.78 -6.89
N LYS A 8 -2.87 1.25 -8.09
CA LYS A 8 -4.01 0.70 -8.83
C LYS A 8 -3.84 -0.78 -9.13
N LEU A 9 -2.64 -1.23 -9.48
CA LEU A 9 -2.36 -2.65 -9.66
C LEU A 9 -2.53 -3.46 -8.37
N GLU A 10 -2.06 -2.98 -7.22
CA GLU A 10 -2.30 -3.67 -5.93
C GLU A 10 -3.79 -3.69 -5.56
N LEU A 11 -4.57 -2.70 -6.03
CA LEU A 11 -6.03 -2.66 -5.91
C LEU A 11 -6.77 -3.50 -6.96
N ASN A 12 -6.06 -4.28 -7.79
CA ASN A 12 -6.59 -5.06 -8.92
C ASN A 12 -7.31 -4.19 -9.98
N ASN A 13 -6.87 -2.94 -10.16
CA ASN A 13 -7.47 -1.92 -11.02
C ASN A 13 -8.94 -1.61 -10.73
N LYS A 14 -9.38 -1.88 -9.49
CA LYS A 14 -10.71 -1.48 -9.03
C LYS A 14 -10.72 -0.01 -8.66
N GLU A 15 -11.72 0.70 -9.15
CA GLU A 15 -11.90 2.12 -8.89
C GLU A 15 -12.80 2.32 -7.66
N TYR A 16 -12.22 2.10 -6.48
CA TYR A 16 -12.87 2.41 -5.21
C TYR A 16 -13.06 3.92 -5.03
N PHE A 17 -12.01 4.67 -5.37
CA PHE A 17 -11.93 6.12 -5.25
C PHE A 17 -11.43 6.77 -6.55
N THR A 18 -11.56 8.08 -6.63
CA THR A 18 -10.99 8.90 -7.70
C THR A 18 -9.47 9.01 -7.58
N ASN A 19 -8.79 9.42 -8.66
CA ASN A 19 -7.35 9.67 -8.62
C ASN A 19 -6.96 10.75 -7.61
N ALA A 20 -7.83 11.74 -7.36
CA ALA A 20 -7.55 12.80 -6.40
C ALA A 20 -7.53 12.25 -4.97
N GLU A 21 -8.49 11.39 -4.63
CA GLU A 21 -8.54 10.73 -3.32
C GLU A 21 -7.39 9.74 -3.13
N TYR A 22 -7.02 8.97 -4.16
CA TYR A 22 -5.84 8.11 -4.09
C TYR A 22 -4.54 8.88 -3.84
N LYS A 23 -4.40 10.09 -4.37
CA LYS A 23 -3.24 10.94 -4.08
C LYS A 23 -3.19 11.34 -2.61
N VAL A 24 -4.33 11.64 -1.98
CA VAL A 24 -4.40 11.98 -0.55
C VAL A 24 -3.85 10.82 0.29
N TYR A 25 -4.33 9.59 0.07
CA TYR A 25 -3.83 8.41 0.79
C TYR A 25 -2.33 8.16 0.58
N LEU A 26 -1.83 8.40 -0.64
CA LEU A 26 -0.40 8.28 -0.95
C LEU A 26 0.41 9.34 -0.19
N GLU A 27 -0.04 10.59 -0.19
CA GLU A 27 0.62 11.70 0.52
C GLU A 27 0.65 11.45 2.04
N GLU A 28 -0.44 10.96 2.61
CA GLU A 28 -0.53 10.55 4.03
C GLU A 28 0.49 9.46 4.40
N ASN A 29 0.86 8.62 3.43
CA ASN A 29 1.83 7.55 3.56
C ASN A 29 3.23 7.91 3.00
N ASN A 30 3.54 9.20 2.85
CA ASN A 30 4.85 9.68 2.36
C ASN A 30 5.22 9.27 0.93
N LEU A 31 4.22 9.06 0.07
CA LEU A 31 4.41 8.71 -1.34
C LEU A 31 3.92 9.82 -2.26
N VAL A 32 4.70 10.10 -3.31
CA VAL A 32 4.32 11.02 -4.38
C VAL A 32 3.78 10.22 -5.57
N ASP A 33 2.58 10.55 -6.02
CA ASP A 33 1.85 9.75 -7.00
C ASP A 33 2.54 9.65 -8.38
N THR A 34 3.29 10.70 -8.74
CA THR A 34 4.02 10.82 -10.01
C THR A 34 5.41 10.16 -9.99
N ASP A 35 5.93 9.79 -8.82
CA ASP A 35 7.27 9.22 -8.71
C ASP A 35 7.35 7.85 -9.37
N VAL A 36 8.55 7.49 -9.83
CA VAL A 36 8.83 6.14 -10.33
C VAL A 36 8.85 5.19 -9.13
N TYR A 37 7.99 4.18 -9.16
CA TYR A 37 7.90 3.23 -8.05
C TYR A 37 9.19 2.40 -7.88
N ILE A 38 9.80 2.48 -6.70
CA ILE A 38 10.99 1.71 -6.32
C ILE A 38 10.61 0.72 -5.21
N LYS A 39 10.52 -0.57 -5.56
CA LYS A 39 10.06 -1.62 -4.64
C LYS A 39 10.86 -1.68 -3.32
N ILE A 40 12.18 -1.51 -3.38
CA ILE A 40 13.03 -1.68 -2.18
C ILE A 40 12.75 -0.62 -1.10
N SER A 41 12.43 0.62 -1.49
CA SER A 41 12.19 1.73 -0.56
C SER A 41 10.71 1.98 -0.32
N MET A 42 9.85 1.83 -1.33
CA MET A 42 8.45 2.29 -1.29
C MET A 42 7.44 1.19 -1.03
N GLN A 43 7.83 -0.09 -1.05
CA GLN A 43 6.85 -1.19 -0.95
C GLN A 43 6.08 -1.16 0.37
N ARG A 44 6.74 -0.84 1.48
CA ARG A 44 6.09 -0.82 2.80
C ARG A 44 4.99 0.23 2.86
N ASP A 45 5.34 1.47 2.54
CA ASP A 45 4.43 2.63 2.56
C ASP A 45 3.27 2.45 1.58
N LEU A 46 3.55 1.84 0.42
CA LEU A 46 2.50 1.52 -0.55
C LEU A 46 1.51 0.49 0.02
N LEU A 47 1.98 -0.53 0.73
CA LEU A 47 1.09 -1.52 1.33
C LEU A 47 0.29 -0.95 2.50
N TYR A 48 0.83 0.02 3.25
CA TYR A 48 0.05 0.79 4.22
C TYR A 48 -1.06 1.58 3.53
N THR A 49 -0.74 2.31 2.45
CA THR A 49 -1.73 3.02 1.63
C THR A 49 -2.86 2.09 1.16
N VAL A 50 -2.53 0.89 0.66
CA VAL A 50 -3.53 -0.09 0.23
C VAL A 50 -4.39 -0.55 1.41
N THR A 51 -3.81 -0.69 2.59
CA THR A 51 -4.53 -1.10 3.80
C THR A 51 -5.53 -0.02 4.22
N ASP A 52 -5.12 1.24 4.27
CA ASP A 52 -5.97 2.38 4.63
C ASP A 52 -7.17 2.51 3.67
N ILE A 53 -6.93 2.35 2.36
CA ILE A 53 -7.98 2.36 1.34
C ILE A 53 -8.99 1.22 1.58
N LEU A 54 -8.50 0.00 1.83
CA LEU A 54 -9.39 -1.16 2.04
C LEU A 54 -10.18 -1.05 3.35
N GLU A 55 -9.60 -0.48 4.40
CA GLU A 55 -10.29 -0.18 5.65
C GLU A 55 -11.38 0.89 5.44
N SER A 56 -11.09 1.94 4.67
CA SER A 56 -12.09 2.94 4.33
C SER A 56 -13.25 2.35 3.53
N VAL A 57 -12.96 1.46 2.56
CA VAL A 57 -13.99 0.71 1.82
C VAL A 57 -14.77 -0.22 2.74
N ALA A 58 -14.11 -0.82 3.74
CA ALA A 58 -14.76 -1.69 4.71
C ALA A 58 -15.77 -0.94 5.61
N ASN A 59 -15.47 0.32 5.92
CA ASN A 59 -16.26 1.15 6.82
C ASN A 59 -17.40 1.93 6.10
N ASP A 60 -17.26 2.19 4.80
CA ASP A 60 -18.28 2.90 4.01
C ASP A 60 -19.25 1.90 3.34
N VAL A 61 -20.53 1.97 3.72
CA VAL A 61 -21.59 1.08 3.21
C VAL A 61 -21.82 1.23 1.71
N ASP A 62 -21.70 2.43 1.14
CA ASP A 62 -21.93 2.65 -0.28
C ASP A 62 -20.74 2.17 -1.13
N LEU A 63 -19.51 2.31 -0.61
CA LEU A 63 -18.34 1.68 -1.24
C LEU A 63 -18.36 0.16 -1.09
N MET A 64 -18.79 -0.35 0.06
CA MET A 64 -18.97 -1.79 0.30
C MET A 64 -19.95 -2.38 -0.72
N ARG A 65 -21.07 -1.71 -1.01
CA ARG A 65 -22.04 -2.16 -2.03
C ARG A 65 -21.44 -2.30 -3.41
N LYS A 66 -20.48 -1.44 -3.80
CA LYS A 66 -19.76 -1.62 -5.08
C LYS A 66 -18.97 -2.93 -5.08
N VAL A 67 -18.33 -3.28 -3.95
CA VAL A 67 -17.66 -4.57 -3.77
C VAL A 67 -18.67 -5.71 -3.79
N GLU A 68 -19.79 -5.59 -3.08
CA GLU A 68 -20.85 -6.60 -3.00
C GLU A 68 -21.41 -7.02 -4.35
N THR A 69 -21.44 -6.16 -5.36
CA THR A 69 -21.91 -6.59 -6.70
C THR A 69 -21.11 -7.76 -7.29
N GLU A 70 -19.91 -8.02 -6.79
CA GLU A 70 -19.09 -9.18 -7.14
C GLU A 70 -19.33 -10.42 -6.25
N PHE A 71 -20.06 -10.26 -5.14
CA PHE A 71 -20.32 -11.29 -4.14
C PHE A 71 -21.82 -11.59 -4.03
N SER A 72 -22.18 -12.76 -3.52
CA SER A 72 -23.60 -13.10 -3.36
C SER A 72 -24.23 -12.47 -2.12
N THR A 73 -23.41 -12.12 -1.12
CA THR A 73 -23.86 -11.53 0.14
C THR A 73 -22.87 -10.51 0.71
N THR A 74 -23.37 -9.55 1.49
CA THR A 74 -22.58 -8.60 2.30
C THR A 74 -21.55 -9.30 3.19
N SER A 75 -21.95 -10.39 3.85
CA SER A 75 -21.07 -11.13 4.76
C SER A 75 -19.85 -11.74 4.05
N GLU A 76 -20.02 -12.20 2.80
CA GLU A 76 -18.92 -12.70 1.99
C GLU A 76 -17.97 -11.58 1.56
N ALA A 77 -18.51 -10.43 1.16
CA ALA A 77 -17.72 -9.26 0.79
C ALA A 77 -16.88 -8.75 1.97
N ILE A 78 -17.48 -8.63 3.15
CA ILE A 78 -16.79 -8.22 4.39
C ILE A 78 -15.68 -9.21 4.73
N ARG A 79 -15.96 -10.52 4.72
CA ARG A 79 -14.94 -11.54 5.00
C ARG A 79 -13.79 -11.47 4.00
N PHE A 80 -14.09 -11.36 2.71
CA PHE A 80 -13.07 -11.26 1.67
C PHE A 80 -12.16 -10.03 1.85
N LEU A 81 -12.75 -8.88 2.18
CA LEU A 81 -11.99 -7.64 2.43
C LEU A 81 -11.11 -7.77 3.67
N ASN A 82 -11.64 -8.26 4.78
CA ASN A 82 -10.87 -8.48 6.01
C ASN A 82 -9.73 -9.46 5.80
N ASP A 83 -9.98 -10.59 5.13
CA ASP A 83 -8.93 -11.57 4.81
C ASP A 83 -7.84 -10.93 3.93
N ARG A 84 -8.21 -10.00 3.03
CA ARG A 84 -7.25 -9.29 2.17
C ARG A 84 -6.41 -8.30 2.98
N ILE A 85 -7.05 -7.53 3.86
CA ILE A 85 -6.37 -6.60 4.77
C ILE A 85 -5.35 -7.37 5.62
N ASP A 86 -5.74 -8.50 6.21
CA ASP A 86 -4.86 -9.31 7.05
C ASP A 86 -3.69 -9.93 6.26
N ARG A 87 -3.93 -10.38 5.01
CA ARG A 87 -2.85 -10.83 4.12
C ARG A 87 -1.85 -9.70 3.84
N ILE A 88 -2.32 -8.47 3.64
CA ILE A 88 -1.44 -7.32 3.38
C ILE A 88 -0.65 -6.93 4.62
N ARG A 89 -1.29 -6.87 5.79
CA ARG A 89 -0.61 -6.64 7.08
C ARG A 89 0.46 -7.69 7.35
N ASN A 90 0.16 -8.96 7.11
CA ASN A 90 1.15 -10.03 7.22
C ASN A 90 2.30 -9.85 6.22
N ARG A 91 2.04 -9.40 4.98
CA ARG A 91 3.10 -9.07 4.02
C ARG A 91 3.99 -7.95 4.56
N ILE A 92 3.41 -6.90 5.14
CA ILE A 92 4.15 -5.76 5.72
C ILE A 92 5.09 -6.24 6.83
N LEU A 93 4.60 -7.07 7.76
CA LEU A 93 5.41 -7.62 8.87
C LEU A 93 6.60 -8.46 8.40
N ASN A 94 6.51 -9.05 7.21
CA ASN A 94 7.58 -9.85 6.61
C ASN A 94 8.52 -9.03 5.71
N ILE A 95 8.30 -7.73 5.53
CA ILE A 95 9.27 -6.86 4.86
C ILE A 95 10.40 -6.59 5.84
N PRO A 96 11.62 -7.08 5.59
CA PRO A 96 12.75 -6.81 6.47
C PRO A 96 12.91 -5.29 6.59
N GLU A 97 13.05 -4.81 7.83
CA GLU A 97 13.56 -3.47 8.03
C GLU A 97 14.96 -3.46 7.41
N THR A 98 15.11 -2.75 6.29
CA THR A 98 16.43 -2.34 5.83
C THR A 98 17.00 -1.51 6.96
N GLU A 99 17.80 -2.14 7.83
CA GLU A 99 18.77 -1.44 8.64
C GLU A 99 19.49 -0.51 7.68
N GLU A 100 19.43 0.79 7.95
CA GLU A 100 20.28 1.74 7.27
C GLU A 100 21.68 1.15 7.32
N LEU A 101 22.25 0.84 6.16
CA LEU A 101 23.67 0.55 6.03
C LEU A 101 24.38 1.82 6.49
N SER A 102 24.58 1.95 7.80
CA SER A 102 25.53 2.86 8.38
C SER A 102 26.82 2.53 7.67
N THR A 103 27.18 3.40 6.74
CA THR A 103 28.37 3.28 5.95
C THR A 103 29.49 3.65 6.90
N ASN A 104 29.78 2.76 7.85
CA ASN A 104 31.02 2.73 8.62
C ASN A 104 32.11 2.22 7.69
N VAL A 105 32.27 2.90 6.55
CA VAL A 105 33.54 2.93 5.85
C VAL A 105 34.41 3.73 6.80
N SER A 106 35.08 3.00 7.71
CA SER A 106 36.32 3.47 8.31
C SER A 106 37.28 3.78 7.16
N LEU A 107 37.20 5.01 6.65
CA LEU A 107 38.25 5.65 5.88
C LEU A 107 39.41 5.93 6.84
N LEU A 108 40.01 4.89 7.41
CA LEU A 108 41.36 4.97 7.93
C LEU A 108 42.30 4.75 6.76
N PHE A 109 42.39 5.79 5.92
CA PHE A 109 43.51 5.95 5.01
C PHE A 109 44.80 5.96 5.84
N THR A 110 45.64 4.96 5.59
CA THR A 110 47.05 4.94 5.96
C THR A 110 47.74 6.21 5.47
N ARG A 111 48.48 6.89 6.37
CA ARG A 111 49.60 7.80 6.04
C ARG A 111 50.32 8.27 7.31
N GLY A 112 51.61 7.97 7.40
CA GLY A 112 52.55 8.49 8.42
C GLY A 112 53.57 7.47 8.85
#